data_AF-A0A9P6MC50-F1
#
_entry.id   AF-A0A9P6MC50-F1
#
_cell.length_a   1.000
_cell.length_b   1.000
_cell.length_c   1.000
_cell.angle_alpha   90.00
_cell.angle_beta   90.00
_cell.angle_gamma   90.00
#
_symmetry.space_group_name_H-M   'P 1'
#
loop_
_entity.id
_entity.type
_entity.pdbx_description
1 polymer ?
#
loop_
_entity_poly.entity_id
_entity_poly.type
_entity_poly.pdbx_seq_one_letter_code
_entity_poly.pdbx_strand_id
1 'polypeptide(L)' 'MDLSPTQKANIRKRLKAADDVVMKIQESGVQCNALTKLQAEPTQVQMPAKDKYTVFSRTFKGYRKSVHK' A
#
# COMPACT_ATOMS: atom_id res chain seq x y z
N MET A 1 16.75 7.54 2.51
CA MET A 1 15.27 7.59 2.53
C MET A 1 14.85 8.45 1.34
N ASP A 2 14.97 7.90 0.14
CA ASP A 2 15.27 8.70 -1.06
C ASP A 2 14.03 8.97 -1.92
N LEU A 3 12.89 9.24 -1.29
CA LEU A 3 11.69 9.68 -2.01
C LEU A 3 11.45 11.17 -1.79
N SER A 4 11.27 11.90 -2.88
CA SER A 4 10.85 13.29 -2.83
C SER A 4 9.46 13.43 -2.19
N PRO A 5 9.11 14.62 -1.65
CA PRO A 5 7.77 14.86 -1.12
C PRO A 5 6.65 14.56 -2.12
N THR A 6 6.89 14.89 -3.40
CA THR A 6 5.96 14.64 -4.51
C THR A 6 5.80 13.14 -4.80
N GLN A 7 6.89 12.37 -4.81
CA GLN A 7 6.83 10.90 -4.95
C GLN A 7 6.05 10.25 -3.79
N LYS A 8 6.28 10.71 -2.55
CA LYS A 8 5.52 10.23 -1.38
C LYS A 8 4.02 10.56 -1.50
N ALA A 9 3.67 11.74 -1.99
CA ALA A 9 2.28 12.13 -2.23
C ALA A 9 1.62 11.25 -3.29
N ASN A 10 2.32 10.97 -4.38
CA ASN A 10 1.83 10.09 -5.45
C ASN A 10 1.62 8.65 -4.96
N ILE A 11 2.51 8.14 -4.09
CA ILE A 11 2.33 6.82 -3.47
C ILE A 11 1.07 6.80 -2.60
N ARG A 12 0.86 7.80 -1.74
CA ARG A 12 -0.36 7.89 -0.93
C ARG A 12 -1.61 7.95 -1.81
N LYS A 13 -1.58 8.73 -2.89
CA LYS A 13 -2.69 8.83 -3.86
C LYS A 13 -3.00 7.47 -4.50
N ARG A 14 -1.97 6.73 -4.92
CA ARG A 14 -2.13 5.39 -5.53
C ARG A 14 -2.66 4.35 -4.55
N LEU A 15 -2.16 4.34 -3.32
CA LEU A 15 -2.66 3.45 -2.27
C LEU A 15 -4.14 3.74 -1.97
N LYS A 16 -4.51 5.02 -1.80
CA LYS A 16 -5.90 5.41 -1.60
C LYS A 16 -6.81 5.01 -2.77
N ALA A 17 -6.35 5.20 -4.01
CA ALA A 17 -7.12 4.81 -5.18
C ALA A 17 -7.35 3.28 -5.25
N ALA A 18 -6.40 2.47 -4.77
CA ALA A 18 -6.60 1.03 -4.66
C ALA A 18 -7.66 0.68 -3.60
N ASP A 19 -7.60 1.32 -2.42
CA ASP A 19 -8.62 1.17 -1.38
C ASP A 19 -10.04 1.51 -1.92
N ASP A 20 -10.16 2.61 -2.67
CA ASP A 20 -11.43 3.05 -3.27
C ASP A 20 -11.99 2.01 -4.26
N VAL A 21 -11.13 1.35 -5.05
CA VAL A 21 -11.55 0.28 -5.97
C VAL A 21 -12.04 -0.94 -5.20
N VAL A 22 -11.32 -1.35 -4.16
CA VAL A 22 -11.72 -2.48 -3.30
C VAL A 22 -13.08 -2.20 -2.65
N MET A 23 -13.28 -0.99 -2.14
CA MET A 23 -14.55 -0.55 -1.57
C MET A 23 -15.70 -0.64 -2.57
N LYS A 24 -15.51 -0.15 -3.80
CA LYS A 24 -16.54 -0.23 -4.85
C LYS A 24 -16.88 -1.67 -5.26
N ILE A 25 -15.89 -2.54 -5.33
CA ILE A 25 -16.12 -3.96 -5.64
C ILE A 25 -16.93 -4.60 -4.51
N GLN A 26 -16.62 -4.28 -3.25
CA GLN A 26 -17.40 -4.75 -2.10
C GLN A 26 -18.85 -4.23 -2.15
N GLU A 27 -19.07 -2.96 -2.45
CA GLU A 27 -20.40 -2.36 -2.61
C GLU A 27 -21.20 -2.98 -3.75
N SER A 28 -20.53 -3.43 -4.82
CA SER A 28 -21.19 -4.12 -5.95
C SER A 28 -21.71 -5.52 -5.60
N GLY A 29 -21.38 -6.06 -4.43
CA GLY A 29 -21.84 -7.37 -3.95
C GLY A 29 -21.05 -8.57 -4.51
N VAL A 30 -20.04 -8.34 -5.34
CA VAL A 30 -19.18 -9.40 -5.89
C VAL A 30 -18.42 -10.10 -4.76
N GLN A 31 -18.54 -11.42 -4.69
CA GLN A 31 -17.81 -12.25 -3.74
C GLN A 31 -16.69 -13.00 -4.45
N CYS A 32 -15.45 -12.83 -3.98
CA CYS A 32 -14.31 -13.61 -4.47
C CYS A 32 -13.22 -13.75 -3.41
N ASN A 33 -12.45 -14.84 -3.50
CA ASN A 33 -11.36 -15.11 -2.56
C ASN A 33 -10.31 -13.99 -2.52
N ALA A 34 -10.13 -13.26 -3.62
CA ALA A 34 -9.23 -12.11 -3.68
C ALA A 34 -9.75 -10.95 -2.81
N LEU A 35 -11.06 -10.67 -2.85
CA LEU A 35 -11.68 -9.63 -2.04
C LEU A 35 -11.54 -9.95 -0.54
N THR A 36 -11.78 -11.21 -0.14
CA THR A 36 -11.61 -11.64 1.25
C THR A 36 -10.18 -11.44 1.76
N LYS A 37 -9.16 -11.73 0.93
CA LYS A 37 -7.77 -11.48 1.29
C LYS A 37 -7.46 -9.99 1.41
N LEU A 38 -7.95 -9.18 0.48
CA LEU A 38 -7.73 -7.73 0.48
C LEU A 38 -8.40 -7.04 1.67
N GLN A 39 -9.55 -7.53 2.12
CA GLN A 39 -10.22 -7.01 3.32
C GLN A 39 -9.44 -7.24 4.61
N ALA A 40 -8.53 -8.21 4.65
CA ALA A 40 -7.66 -8.45 5.80
C ALA A 40 -6.40 -7.55 5.81
N GLU A 41 -6.08 -6.91 4.68
CA GLU A 41 -4.91 -6.03 4.56
C GLU A 41 -5.23 -4.60 5.05
N PRO A 42 -4.23 -3.86 5.57
CA PRO A 42 -4.44 -2.51 6.08
C PRO A 42 -4.68 -1.50 4.94
N THR A 43 -5.58 -0.56 5.18
CA THR A 43 -5.83 0.57 4.27
C THR A 43 -4.70 1.60 4.30
N GLN A 44 -4.64 2.48 3.30
CA GLN A 44 -3.66 3.56 3.20
C GLN A 44 -3.56 4.38 4.49
N VAL A 45 -4.68 4.67 5.17
CA VAL A 45 -4.67 5.48 6.40
C VAL A 45 -4.04 4.71 7.57
N GLN A 46 -4.38 3.43 7.70
CA GLN A 46 -3.91 2.54 8.78
C GLN A 46 -2.45 2.13 8.63
N MET A 47 -1.94 2.05 7.39
CA MET A 47 -0.54 1.68 7.13
C MET A 47 0.46 2.64 7.80
N PRO A 48 1.53 2.14 8.46
CA PRO A 48 2.57 2.99 9.01
C PRO A 48 3.40 3.65 7.90
N ALA A 49 3.96 4.83 8.17
CA ALA A 49 4.79 5.56 7.21
C ALA A 49 5.98 4.72 6.69
N LYS A 50 6.53 3.85 7.54
CA LYS A 50 7.64 2.96 7.17
C LYS A 50 7.24 2.01 6.03
N ASP A 51 6.09 1.36 6.12
CA ASP A 51 5.65 0.40 5.11
C ASP A 51 5.07 1.09 3.87
N LYS A 52 4.64 2.35 3.98
CA LYS A 52 4.24 3.16 2.81
C LYS A 52 5.39 3.45 1.85
N TYR A 53 6.60 3.64 2.37
CA TYR A 53 7.73 4.17 1.59
C TYR A 53 8.92 3.20 1.49
N THR A 54 8.90 2.11 2.25
CA THR A 54 9.96 1.10 2.26
C THR A 54 9.40 -0.30 2.28
N VAL A 55 10.11 -1.22 1.63
CA VAL A 55 9.83 -2.64 1.62
C VAL A 55 10.88 -3.38 2.44
N PHE A 56 10.54 -4.57 2.92
CA PHE A 56 11.53 -5.46 3.51
C PHE A 56 12.55 -5.90 2.45
N SER A 57 13.83 -5.92 2.82
CA SER A 57 14.89 -6.46 1.99
C SER A 57 15.89 -7.21 2.85
N ARG A 58 16.08 -8.50 2.59
CA ARG A 58 17.00 -9.36 3.36
C ARG A 58 18.46 -8.91 3.27
N THR A 59 18.85 -8.26 2.17
CA THR A 59 20.24 -7.93 1.86
C THR A 59 20.61 -6.47 2.15
N PHE A 60 19.62 -5.58 2.23
CA PHE A 60 19.89 -4.17 2.51
C PHE A 60 20.18 -3.93 4.00
N LYS A 61 21.12 -3.04 4.31
CA LYS A 61 21.44 -2.68 5.70
C LYS A 61 20.18 -2.18 6.42
N GLY A 62 19.89 -2.74 7.60
CA GLY A 62 18.66 -2.41 8.34
C GLY A 62 17.39 -3.07 7.80
N TYR A 63 17.55 -4.06 6.92
CA TYR A 63 16.50 -4.92 6.36
C TYR A 63 15.38 -4.18 5.60
N ARG A 64 15.67 -2.98 5.07
CA ARG A 64 14.69 -2.13 4.42
C ARG A 64 15.24 -1.43 3.19
N LYS A 65 14.48 -1.47 2.10
CA LYS A 65 14.78 -0.79 0.83
C LYS A 65 13.67 0.20 0.50
N SER A 66 13.97 1.33 -0.13
CA SER A 66 12.93 2.26 -0.60
C SER A 66 12.04 1.61 -1.67
N VAL A 67 10.73 1.86 -1.63
CA VAL A 67 9.75 1.19 -2.51
C VAL A 67 9.93 1.49 -4.01
N HIS A 68 10.61 2.58 -4.36
CA HIS A 68 10.88 2.94 -5.76
C HIS A 68 12.16 2.31 -6.33
N LYS A 69 12.89 1.53 -5.52
CA LYS A 69 14.15 0.91 -5.89
C LYS A 69 13.96 -0.59 -6.09
#